data_AF-D6YTL7-F1
#
_entry.id   AF-D6YTL7-F1
#
_cell.length_a   1.000
_cell.length_b   1.000
_cell.length_c   1.000
_cell.angle_alpha   90.00
_cell.angle_beta   90.00
_cell.angle_gamma   90.00
#
_symmetry.space_group_name_H-M   'P 1'
#
loop_
_entity.id
_entity.type
_entity.pdbx_description
1 polymer ?
#
loop_
_entity_poly.entity_id
_entity_poly.type
_entity_poly.pdbx_seq_one_letter_code
_entity_poly.pdbx_strand_id
1 'polypeptide(L)'
;MNDIENLMNREHLEEIVNHYSVEDLIKLLSFKKAMALSKLLLENENFDFDIQEYALNLIKKIRQVYPNKWDKDWKHEAYLGYAYGILGCDIEQEFDAYSIAAKKAVDPPLEISMHMALLWSYPGVYKLKMDEENAIKILENVASQIPYMEAVGGLIRLYEETKQVGKIAYWKEVLRESEKKNLCDRYLYLDFF
;
A
#
# COMPACT_ATOMS: atom_id res chain seq x y z
N MET A 1 23.54 23.82 9.56
CA MET A 1 22.62 22.72 9.92
C MET A 1 21.42 22.91 9.02
N ASN A 2 21.02 21.89 8.25
CA ASN A 2 20.06 22.05 7.16
C ASN A 2 18.68 22.35 7.75
N ASP A 3 18.10 23.53 7.49
CA ASP A 3 16.85 24.00 8.13
C ASP A 3 15.69 23.00 7.96
N ILE A 4 15.75 22.20 6.90
CA ILE A 4 14.77 21.17 6.60
C ILE A 4 14.64 20.09 7.68
N GLU A 5 15.70 19.75 8.40
CA GLU A 5 15.60 18.71 9.44
C GLU A 5 14.73 19.16 10.62
N ASN A 6 14.68 20.47 10.89
CA ASN A 6 13.79 21.03 11.90
C ASN A 6 12.32 21.02 11.44
N LEU A 7 12.08 21.03 10.13
CA LEU A 7 10.76 21.00 9.52
C LEU A 7 10.19 19.58 9.35
N MET A 8 10.99 18.51 9.51
CA MET A 8 10.55 17.12 9.33
C MET A 8 9.65 16.61 10.47
N ASN A 9 8.52 17.27 10.68
CA ASN A 9 7.47 16.90 11.62
C ASN A 9 6.09 17.18 10.99
N ARG A 10 5.02 16.70 11.63
CA ARG A 10 3.65 16.77 11.07
C ARG A 10 3.14 18.20 10.89
N GLU A 11 3.66 19.17 11.64
CA GLU A 11 3.17 20.56 11.65
C GLU A 11 3.68 21.40 10.47
N HIS A 12 4.78 20.98 9.81
CA HIS A 12 5.42 21.76 8.74
C HIS A 12 5.47 21.05 7.38
N LEU A 13 4.62 20.04 7.16
CA LEU A 13 4.61 19.28 5.91
C LEU A 13 4.28 20.17 4.70
N GLU A 14 3.29 21.06 4.83
CA GLU A 14 2.93 22.03 3.79
C GLU A 14 4.10 22.98 3.46
N GLU A 15 4.83 23.43 4.48
CA GLU A 15 5.98 24.31 4.29
C GLU A 15 7.08 23.60 3.47
N ILE A 16 7.33 22.32 3.75
CA ILE A 16 8.29 21.51 3.00
C ILE A 16 7.85 21.40 1.53
N VAL A 17 6.60 21.03 1.27
CA VAL A 17 6.07 20.84 -0.10
C VAL A 17 6.12 22.15 -0.90
N ASN A 18 5.87 23.29 -0.27
CA ASN A 18 5.86 24.60 -0.92
C ASN A 18 7.26 25.19 -1.18
N HIS A 19 8.27 24.86 -0.37
CA HIS A 19 9.59 25.49 -0.45
C HIS A 19 10.66 24.61 -1.10
N TYR A 20 10.46 23.29 -1.14
CA TYR A 20 11.45 22.36 -1.67
C TYR A 20 10.86 21.55 -2.82
N SER A 21 11.59 21.44 -3.92
CA SER A 21 11.29 20.42 -4.94
C SER A 21 11.76 19.04 -4.47
N VAL A 22 11.18 17.98 -5.03
CA VAL A 22 11.63 16.59 -4.78
C VAL A 22 13.13 16.43 -5.10
N GLU A 23 13.60 17.09 -6.16
CA GLU A 23 15.00 17.14 -6.56
C GLU A 23 15.90 17.81 -5.51
N ASP A 24 15.41 18.83 -4.82
CA ASP A 24 16.18 19.49 -3.76
C ASP A 24 16.23 18.61 -2.51
N LEU A 25 15.09 18.04 -2.12
CA LEU A 25 15.01 17.12 -0.99
C LEU A 25 15.98 15.96 -1.11
N ILE A 26 16.06 15.33 -2.28
CA ILE A 26 16.89 14.13 -2.45
C ILE A 26 18.39 14.42 -2.40
N LYS A 27 18.80 15.67 -2.72
CA LYS A 27 20.18 16.14 -2.57
C LYS A 27 20.52 16.49 -1.12
N LEU A 28 19.53 16.98 -0.38
CA LEU A 28 19.68 17.45 1.00
C LEU A 28 19.56 16.34 2.04
N LEU A 29 18.80 15.27 1.73
CA LEU A 29 18.48 14.20 2.67
C LEU A 29 19.18 12.89 2.32
N SER A 30 19.69 12.22 3.35
CA SER A 30 20.10 10.81 3.23
C SER A 30 18.88 9.91 2.95
N PHE A 31 19.10 8.74 2.34
CA PHE A 31 18.06 7.71 2.13
C PHE A 31 17.10 7.52 3.31
N LYS A 32 17.63 7.30 4.53
CA LYS A 32 16.79 7.05 5.72
C LYS A 32 15.90 8.25 6.04
N LYS A 33 16.43 9.48 5.92
CA LYS A 33 15.66 10.70 6.18
C LYS A 33 14.63 10.95 5.08
N ALA A 34 14.98 10.72 3.81
CA ALA A 34 14.07 10.86 2.69
C ALA A 34 12.90 9.87 2.79
N MET A 35 13.16 8.61 3.18
CA MET A 35 12.10 7.62 3.43
C MET A 35 11.22 7.99 4.62
N ALA A 36 11.80 8.49 5.71
CA ALA A 36 11.02 8.95 6.87
C ALA A 36 10.12 10.14 6.52
N LEU A 37 10.63 11.10 5.73
CA LEU A 37 9.86 12.23 5.25
C LEU A 37 8.73 11.77 4.32
N SER A 38 8.99 10.88 3.37
CA SER A 38 7.95 10.39 2.47
C SER A 38 6.83 9.67 3.23
N LYS A 39 7.15 8.94 4.31
CA LYS A 39 6.14 8.35 5.20
C LYS A 39 5.27 9.41 5.87
N LEU A 40 5.88 10.44 6.44
CA LEU A 40 5.14 11.53 7.08
C LEU A 40 4.21 12.27 6.10
N LEU A 41 4.68 12.51 4.87
CA LEU A 41 3.88 13.16 3.82
C LEU A 41 2.73 12.26 3.36
N LEU A 42 2.99 10.96 3.17
CA LEU A 42 1.99 10.00 2.69
C LEU A 42 0.89 9.72 3.72
N GLU A 43 1.27 9.59 5.00
CA GLU A 43 0.38 9.33 6.14
C GLU A 43 -0.14 10.63 6.80
N ASN A 44 -0.20 11.73 6.05
CA ASN A 44 -0.74 12.99 6.54
C ASN A 44 -2.21 12.83 6.98
N GLU A 45 -2.51 13.22 8.22
CA GLU A 45 -3.84 13.07 8.85
C GLU A 45 -4.95 13.84 8.12
N ASN A 46 -4.60 14.94 7.44
CA ASN A 46 -5.55 15.76 6.69
C ASN A 46 -5.94 15.15 5.33
N PHE A 47 -5.29 14.04 4.94
CA PHE A 47 -5.52 13.35 3.66
C PHE A 47 -5.46 14.31 2.45
N ASP A 48 -4.45 15.18 2.44
CA ASP A 48 -4.22 16.13 1.36
C ASP A 48 -3.59 15.41 0.15
N PHE A 49 -4.32 15.42 -0.97
CA PHE A 49 -3.91 14.70 -2.19
C PHE A 49 -2.63 15.27 -2.81
N ASP A 50 -2.43 16.59 -2.77
CA ASP A 50 -1.24 17.22 -3.35
C ASP A 50 0.01 16.83 -2.54
N ILE A 51 -0.12 16.77 -1.21
CA ILE A 51 0.96 16.30 -0.32
C ILE A 51 1.25 14.81 -0.55
N GLN A 52 0.22 13.98 -0.71
CA GLN A 52 0.40 12.55 -0.99
C GLN A 52 1.03 12.30 -2.36
N GLU A 53 0.65 13.06 -3.39
CA GLU A 53 1.26 12.97 -4.72
C GLU A 53 2.73 13.38 -4.67
N TYR A 54 3.04 14.46 -3.92
CA TYR A 54 4.40 14.85 -3.65
C TYR A 54 5.19 13.73 -2.95
N ALA A 55 4.59 13.05 -1.97
CA ALA A 55 5.18 11.90 -1.30
C ALA A 55 5.51 10.77 -2.27
N LEU A 56 4.57 10.39 -3.15
CA LEU A 56 4.78 9.36 -4.17
C LEU A 56 5.94 9.74 -5.12
N ASN A 57 5.99 11.00 -5.55
CA ASN A 57 7.08 11.49 -6.40
C ASN A 57 8.43 11.44 -5.68
N LEU A 58 8.47 11.77 -4.38
CA LEU A 58 9.65 11.61 -3.55
C LEU A 58 10.07 10.14 -3.43
N ILE A 59 9.15 9.20 -3.22
CA ILE A 59 9.43 7.75 -3.17
C ILE A 59 10.04 7.27 -4.48
N LYS A 60 9.44 7.62 -5.63
CA LYS A 60 9.97 7.30 -6.96
C LYS A 60 11.38 7.84 -7.14
N LYS A 61 11.66 9.06 -6.68
CA LYS A 61 13.00 9.66 -6.75
C LYS A 61 13.99 8.97 -5.84
N ILE A 62 13.59 8.58 -4.63
CA ILE A 62 14.42 7.82 -3.69
C ILE A 62 14.87 6.50 -4.33
N ARG A 63 13.94 5.76 -4.95
CA ARG A 63 14.25 4.51 -5.67
C ARG A 63 15.29 4.73 -6.77
N GLN A 64 15.16 5.80 -7.55
CA GLN A 64 16.09 6.13 -8.64
C GLN A 64 17.48 6.53 -8.16
N VAL A 65 17.57 7.35 -7.11
CA VAL A 65 18.85 7.92 -6.63
C VAL A 65 19.59 6.94 -5.70
N TYR A 66 18.86 6.09 -4.98
CA TYR A 66 19.42 5.13 -4.02
C TYR A 66 19.11 3.67 -4.36
N PRO A 67 19.36 3.18 -5.59
CA PRO A 67 18.95 1.84 -6.02
C PRO A 67 19.57 0.75 -5.15
N ASN A 68 20.86 0.88 -4.82
CA ASN A 68 21.58 -0.07 -3.97
C ASN A 68 21.06 -0.14 -2.51
N LYS A 69 20.33 0.86 -2.03
CA LYS A 69 19.70 0.84 -0.71
C LYS A 69 18.27 0.36 -0.81
N TRP A 70 17.57 0.79 -1.85
CA TRP A 70 16.22 0.35 -2.19
C TRP A 70 16.15 -1.16 -2.37
N ASP A 71 17.03 -1.74 -3.17
CA ASP A 71 17.00 -3.17 -3.53
C ASP A 71 17.42 -4.13 -2.43
N LYS A 72 17.83 -3.62 -1.25
CA LYS A 72 18.20 -4.46 -0.11
C LYS A 72 17.01 -5.10 0.59
N ASP A 73 15.82 -4.54 0.44
CA ASP A 73 14.63 -4.98 1.16
C ASP A 73 13.40 -4.93 0.25
N TRP A 74 12.58 -5.97 0.31
CA TRP A 74 11.31 -6.03 -0.40
C TRP A 74 10.31 -4.98 0.12
N LYS A 75 10.45 -4.59 1.40
CA LYS A 75 9.57 -3.61 2.05
C LYS A 75 9.49 -2.29 1.30
N HIS A 76 10.59 -1.86 0.66
CA HIS A 76 10.58 -0.63 -0.11
C HIS A 76 9.67 -0.70 -1.35
N GLU A 77 9.68 -1.84 -2.06
CA GLU A 77 8.77 -2.05 -3.20
C GLU A 77 7.32 -2.18 -2.72
N ALA A 78 7.08 -2.88 -1.62
CA ALA A 78 5.74 -2.96 -1.03
C ALA A 78 5.23 -1.58 -0.59
N TYR A 79 6.11 -0.73 -0.04
CA TYR A 79 5.79 0.64 0.33
C TYR A 79 5.46 1.52 -0.88
N LEU A 80 6.14 1.34 -2.01
CA LEU A 80 5.78 1.99 -3.26
C LEU A 80 4.39 1.54 -3.76
N GLY A 81 4.08 0.24 -3.65
CA GLY A 81 2.74 -0.28 -3.95
C GLY A 81 1.68 0.40 -3.09
N TYR A 82 1.89 0.45 -1.78
CA TYR A 82 1.01 1.14 -0.85
C TYR A 82 0.80 2.62 -1.20
N ALA A 83 1.85 3.33 -1.59
CA ALA A 83 1.75 4.72 -2.02
C ALA A 83 0.87 4.88 -3.28
N TYR A 84 0.98 3.97 -4.27
CA TYR A 84 0.06 3.98 -5.41
C TYR A 84 -1.39 3.69 -5.00
N GLY A 85 -1.59 2.74 -4.08
CA GLY A 85 -2.91 2.37 -3.57
C GLY A 85 -3.62 3.51 -2.83
N ILE A 86 -2.90 4.29 -2.02
CA ILE A 86 -3.44 5.48 -1.35
C ILE A 86 -3.99 6.49 -2.35
N LEU A 87 -3.23 6.79 -3.40
CA LEU A 87 -3.63 7.79 -4.39
C LEU A 87 -4.67 7.28 -5.39
N GLY A 88 -4.84 5.96 -5.52
CA GLY A 88 -5.77 5.35 -6.47
C GLY A 88 -5.51 5.71 -7.94
N CYS A 89 -4.28 6.13 -8.27
CA CYS A 89 -3.97 6.76 -9.56
C CYS A 89 -3.30 5.82 -10.59
N ASP A 90 -2.69 4.71 -10.15
CA ASP A 90 -1.99 3.78 -11.06
C ASP A 90 -1.98 2.33 -10.53
N ILE A 91 -3.08 1.63 -10.79
CA ILE A 91 -3.30 0.24 -10.34
C ILE A 91 -2.28 -0.73 -10.95
N GLU A 92 -1.79 -0.46 -12.17
CA GLU A 92 -0.79 -1.32 -12.80
C GLU A 92 0.55 -1.23 -12.09
N GLN A 93 0.98 -0.01 -11.75
CA GLN A 93 2.20 0.20 -10.98
C GLN A 93 2.08 -0.31 -9.55
N GLU A 94 0.90 -0.19 -8.93
CA GLU A 94 0.61 -0.81 -7.63
C GLU A 94 0.82 -2.33 -7.67
N PHE A 95 0.20 -3.01 -8.65
CA PHE A 95 0.33 -4.45 -8.82
C PHE A 95 1.79 -4.86 -9.07
N ASP A 96 2.50 -4.13 -9.93
CA ASP A 96 3.89 -4.45 -10.27
C ASP A 96 4.82 -4.24 -9.07
N ALA A 97 4.60 -3.21 -8.26
CA ALA A 97 5.36 -2.97 -7.04
C ALA A 97 5.19 -4.12 -6.03
N TYR A 98 3.96 -4.55 -5.76
CA TYR A 98 3.71 -5.71 -4.90
C TYR A 98 4.24 -7.02 -5.51
N SER A 99 4.15 -7.21 -6.82
CA SER A 99 4.72 -8.38 -7.50
C SER A 99 6.25 -8.45 -7.34
N ILE A 100 6.93 -7.32 -7.49
CA ILE A 100 8.38 -7.24 -7.27
C ILE A 100 8.72 -7.48 -5.80
N ALA A 101 7.96 -6.90 -4.87
CA ALA A 101 8.13 -7.14 -3.44
C ALA A 101 8.00 -8.64 -3.09
N ALA A 102 6.94 -9.29 -3.58
CA ALA A 102 6.71 -10.72 -3.36
C ALA A 102 7.86 -11.59 -3.89
N LYS A 103 8.41 -11.26 -5.07
CA LYS A 103 9.56 -11.97 -5.67
C LYS A 103 10.86 -11.77 -4.90
N LYS A 104 11.04 -10.61 -4.24
CA LYS A 104 12.23 -10.28 -3.44
C LYS A 104 12.18 -10.92 -2.05
N ALA A 105 10.99 -11.16 -1.51
CA ALA A 105 10.82 -11.78 -0.20
C ALA A 105 11.06 -13.30 -0.26
N VAL A 106 11.83 -13.83 0.71
CA VAL A 106 12.00 -15.29 0.85
C VAL A 106 10.70 -15.95 1.29
N ASP A 107 9.95 -15.27 2.16
CA ASP A 107 8.61 -15.64 2.59
C ASP A 107 7.76 -14.35 2.60
N PRO A 108 7.04 -14.04 1.51
CA PRO A 108 6.29 -12.80 1.41
C PRO A 108 5.13 -12.79 2.40
N PRO A 109 4.96 -11.71 3.18
CA PRO A 109 3.79 -11.56 4.03
C PRO A 109 2.50 -11.73 3.24
N LEU A 110 1.52 -12.35 3.87
CA LEU A 110 0.21 -12.64 3.28
C LEU A 110 -0.44 -11.39 2.69
N GLU A 111 -0.11 -10.23 3.25
CA GLU A 111 -0.76 -8.97 2.94
C GLU A 111 -0.29 -8.41 1.59
N ILE A 112 0.93 -8.72 1.16
CA ILE A 112 1.35 -8.46 -0.23
C ILE A 112 0.45 -9.22 -1.20
N SER A 113 0.23 -10.51 -0.92
CA SER A 113 -0.61 -11.37 -1.77
C SER A 113 -2.07 -10.92 -1.73
N MET A 114 -2.56 -10.55 -0.55
CA MET A 114 -3.90 -9.99 -0.36
C MET A 114 -4.08 -8.72 -1.20
N HIS A 115 -3.17 -7.74 -1.10
CA HIS A 115 -3.24 -6.51 -1.88
C HIS A 115 -3.29 -6.81 -3.38
N MET A 116 -2.38 -7.67 -3.89
CA MET A 116 -2.41 -8.08 -5.30
C MET A 116 -3.76 -8.71 -5.72
N ALA A 117 -4.34 -9.56 -4.87
CA ALA A 117 -5.63 -10.19 -5.15
C ALA A 117 -6.80 -9.19 -5.11
N LEU A 118 -6.77 -8.21 -4.21
CA LEU A 118 -7.78 -7.14 -4.14
C LEU A 118 -7.81 -6.30 -5.40
N LEU A 119 -6.65 -6.06 -6.02
CA LEU A 119 -6.56 -5.31 -7.27
C LEU A 119 -7.33 -6.00 -8.39
N TRP A 120 -7.50 -7.32 -8.37
CA TRP A 120 -8.32 -8.02 -9.37
C TRP A 120 -9.73 -7.43 -9.49
N SER A 121 -10.33 -6.96 -8.39
CA SER A 121 -11.70 -6.42 -8.38
C SER A 121 -11.87 -5.10 -9.16
N TYR A 122 -10.78 -4.45 -9.54
CA TYR A 122 -10.85 -3.23 -10.34
C TYR A 122 -10.97 -3.57 -11.85
N PRO A 123 -11.47 -2.68 -12.72
CA PRO A 123 -11.46 -2.87 -14.17
C PRO A 123 -10.10 -2.53 -14.81
N GLY A 124 -9.47 -3.45 -15.56
CA GLY A 124 -8.21 -3.15 -16.27
C GLY A 124 -7.33 -4.35 -16.60
N VAL A 125 -6.12 -4.06 -17.09
CA VAL A 125 -5.16 -5.04 -17.66
C VAL A 125 -4.57 -5.97 -16.60
N TYR A 126 -4.55 -5.60 -15.32
CA TYR A 126 -4.09 -6.47 -14.22
C TYR A 126 -4.98 -7.69 -14.01
N LYS A 127 -6.25 -7.69 -14.49
CA LYS A 127 -7.05 -8.92 -14.60
C LYS A 127 -6.40 -9.98 -15.52
N LEU A 128 -5.44 -9.58 -16.36
CA LEU A 128 -4.61 -10.50 -17.17
C LEU A 128 -3.39 -11.03 -16.41
N LYS A 129 -2.99 -10.39 -15.30
CA LYS A 129 -1.82 -10.76 -14.48
C LYS A 129 -2.17 -11.78 -13.38
N MET A 130 -3.45 -11.89 -13.02
CA MET A 130 -3.99 -12.86 -12.06
C MET A 130 -5.40 -13.24 -12.49
N ASP A 131 -5.74 -14.53 -12.51
CA ASP A 131 -7.12 -14.98 -12.74
C ASP A 131 -7.97 -14.88 -11.47
N GLU A 132 -9.29 -14.91 -11.68
CA GLU A 132 -10.28 -14.76 -10.61
C GLU A 132 -10.19 -15.85 -9.53
N GLU A 133 -9.99 -17.11 -9.95
CA GLU A 133 -9.96 -18.26 -9.04
C GLU A 133 -8.77 -18.14 -8.08
N ASN A 134 -7.60 -17.75 -8.62
CA ASN A 134 -6.41 -17.48 -7.82
C ASN A 134 -6.61 -16.29 -6.88
N ALA A 135 -7.24 -15.20 -7.33
CA ALA A 135 -7.54 -14.05 -6.47
C ALA A 135 -8.45 -14.45 -5.30
N ILE A 136 -9.55 -15.17 -5.58
CA ILE A 136 -10.47 -15.68 -4.56
C ILE A 136 -9.72 -16.59 -3.57
N LYS A 137 -8.94 -17.55 -4.07
CA LYS A 137 -8.20 -18.50 -3.24
C LYS A 137 -7.21 -17.81 -2.30
N ILE A 138 -6.52 -16.78 -2.79
CA ILE A 138 -5.61 -15.97 -1.97
C ILE A 138 -6.40 -15.29 -0.85
N LEU A 139 -7.50 -14.61 -1.18
CA LEU A 139 -8.29 -13.90 -0.18
C LEU A 139 -8.96 -14.85 0.82
N GLU A 140 -9.47 -16.02 0.40
CA GLU A 140 -10.00 -17.05 1.31
C GLU A 140 -8.89 -17.55 2.26
N ASN A 141 -7.69 -17.81 1.74
CA ASN A 141 -6.55 -18.23 2.56
C ASN A 141 -6.15 -17.16 3.59
N VAL A 142 -6.09 -15.89 3.18
CA VAL A 142 -5.78 -14.76 4.07
C VAL A 142 -6.86 -14.65 5.15
N ALA A 143 -8.12 -14.54 4.74
CA ALA A 143 -9.26 -14.37 5.64
C ALA A 143 -9.43 -15.54 6.64
N SER A 144 -9.04 -16.75 6.26
CA SER A 144 -9.07 -17.93 7.13
C SER A 144 -8.02 -17.90 8.24
N GLN A 145 -6.90 -17.22 8.01
CA GLN A 145 -5.81 -17.08 8.99
C GLN A 145 -6.01 -15.86 9.88
N ILE A 146 -6.28 -14.72 9.24
CA ILE A 146 -6.55 -13.44 9.89
C ILE A 146 -7.73 -12.81 9.14
N PRO A 147 -8.88 -12.55 9.79
CA PRO A 147 -10.05 -12.01 9.13
C PRO A 147 -9.89 -10.49 8.90
N TYR A 148 -8.87 -10.11 8.11
CA TYR A 148 -8.68 -8.74 7.66
C TYR A 148 -9.94 -8.27 6.92
N MET A 149 -10.44 -7.09 7.29
CA MET A 149 -11.67 -6.56 6.70
C MET A 149 -11.53 -6.39 5.19
N GLU A 150 -10.35 -5.99 4.74
CA GLU A 150 -10.02 -5.82 3.33
C GLU A 150 -10.14 -7.15 2.58
N ALA A 151 -9.60 -8.25 3.14
CA ALA A 151 -9.71 -9.57 2.54
C ALA A 151 -11.17 -10.05 2.45
N VAL A 152 -11.93 -9.90 3.54
CA VAL A 152 -13.34 -10.31 3.60
C VAL A 152 -14.21 -9.44 2.68
N GLY A 153 -14.01 -8.12 2.69
CA GLY A 153 -14.69 -7.17 1.80
C GLY A 153 -14.37 -7.44 0.32
N GLY A 154 -13.11 -7.76 0.02
CA GLY A 154 -12.67 -8.23 -1.30
C GLY A 154 -13.43 -9.47 -1.77
N LEU A 155 -13.51 -10.50 -0.92
CA LEU A 155 -14.27 -11.73 -1.23
C LEU A 155 -15.74 -11.44 -1.50
N ILE A 156 -16.39 -10.60 -0.68
CA ILE A 156 -17.78 -10.20 -0.88
C ILE A 156 -17.94 -9.57 -2.28
N ARG A 157 -17.08 -8.63 -2.64
CA ARG A 157 -17.11 -7.95 -3.96
C ARG A 157 -16.92 -8.94 -5.11
N LEU A 158 -15.95 -9.84 -5.03
CA LEU A 158 -15.72 -10.87 -6.06
C LEU A 158 -16.91 -11.82 -6.20
N TYR A 159 -17.53 -12.22 -5.09
CA TYR A 159 -18.71 -13.08 -5.13
C TYR A 159 -19.98 -12.35 -5.62
N GLU A 160 -20.06 -11.03 -5.41
CA GLU A 160 -21.10 -10.19 -6.01
C GLU A 160 -20.95 -10.12 -7.54
N GLU A 161 -19.72 -9.96 -8.05
CA GLU A 161 -19.44 -10.00 -9.50
C GLU A 161 -19.83 -11.36 -10.14
N THR A 162 -19.63 -12.46 -9.41
CA THR A 162 -19.91 -13.84 -9.87
C THR A 162 -21.28 -14.37 -9.49
N LYS A 163 -22.11 -13.56 -8.81
CA LYS A 163 -23.48 -13.89 -8.36
C LYS A 163 -23.57 -15.12 -7.44
N GLN A 164 -22.54 -15.37 -6.63
CA GLN A 164 -22.50 -16.50 -5.69
C GLN A 164 -23.16 -16.16 -4.36
N VAL A 165 -24.50 -16.07 -4.35
CA VAL A 165 -25.31 -15.58 -3.20
C VAL A 165 -24.98 -16.28 -1.87
N GLY A 166 -24.77 -17.60 -1.87
CA GLY A 166 -24.44 -18.34 -0.66
C GLY A 166 -23.09 -17.94 -0.05
N LYS A 167 -22.08 -17.68 -0.89
CA LYS A 167 -20.76 -17.22 -0.48
C LYS A 167 -20.81 -15.79 0.06
N ILE A 168 -21.60 -14.92 -0.57
CA ILE A 168 -21.82 -13.53 -0.12
C ILE A 168 -22.38 -13.51 1.31
N ALA A 169 -23.42 -14.32 1.58
CA ALA A 169 -24.05 -14.36 2.90
C ALA A 169 -23.08 -14.84 4.00
N TYR A 170 -22.27 -15.86 3.70
CA TYR A 170 -21.24 -16.36 4.61
C TYR A 170 -20.22 -15.27 4.99
N TRP A 171 -19.60 -14.63 3.99
CA TRP A 171 -18.56 -13.63 4.26
C TRP A 171 -19.09 -12.36 4.91
N LYS A 172 -20.35 -11.97 4.64
CA LYS A 172 -21.02 -10.89 5.37
C LYS A 172 -21.20 -11.19 6.86
N GLU A 173 -21.44 -12.46 7.22
CA GLU A 173 -21.50 -12.85 8.64
C GLU A 173 -20.10 -12.83 9.28
N VAL A 174 -19.08 -13.34 8.58
CA VAL A 174 -17.67 -13.28 9.05
C VAL A 174 -17.23 -11.84 9.31
N LEU A 175 -17.56 -10.90 8.41
CA LEU A 175 -17.25 -9.48 8.59
C LEU A 175 -17.92 -8.93 9.85
N ARG A 176 -19.22 -9.17 10.02
CA ARG A 176 -20.00 -8.72 11.18
C ARG A 176 -19.46 -9.29 12.50
N GLU A 177 -19.04 -10.56 12.51
CA GLU A 177 -18.43 -11.16 13.69
C GLU A 177 -17.07 -10.55 14.04
N SER A 178 -16.28 -10.20 13.02
CA SER A 178 -14.96 -9.59 13.19
C SER A 178 -15.06 -8.19 13.77
N GLU A 179 -16.04 -7.41 13.29
CA GLU A 179 -16.40 -6.08 13.82
C GLU A 179 -16.79 -6.15 15.29
N LYS A 180 -17.67 -7.08 15.66
CA LYS A 180 -18.09 -7.28 17.07
C LYS A 180 -16.94 -7.63 18.01
N LYS A 181 -15.89 -8.28 17.49
CA LYS A 181 -14.72 -8.72 18.28
C LYS A 181 -13.61 -7.67 18.32
N ASN A 182 -13.79 -6.49 17.73
CA ASN A 182 -12.74 -5.48 17.51
C ASN A 182 -11.46 -6.08 16.91
N LEU A 183 -11.60 -7.12 16.08
CA LEU A 183 -10.47 -7.63 15.29
C LEU A 183 -10.13 -6.66 14.14
N CYS A 184 -10.99 -5.67 13.92
CA CYS A 184 -11.02 -4.74 12.81
C CYS A 184 -10.09 -3.53 12.90
N ASP A 185 -9.48 -3.24 14.05
CA ASP A 185 -8.55 -2.08 14.17
C ASP A 185 -7.17 -2.35 13.55
N ARG A 186 -6.93 -3.56 13.02
CA ARG A 186 -5.74 -3.85 12.22
C ARG A 186 -5.97 -3.42 10.78
N TYR A 187 -6.11 -2.13 10.56
CA TYR A 187 -5.76 -1.58 9.25
C TYR A 187 -4.35 -2.05 8.93
N LEU A 188 -4.19 -2.62 7.75
CA LEU A 188 -2.95 -3.24 7.33
C LEU A 188 -1.88 -2.19 7.04
N TYR A 189 -1.30 -1.65 8.11
CA TYR A 189 0.00 -1.04 8.04
C TYR A 189 0.99 -2.20 7.96
N LEU A 190 1.32 -2.62 6.73
CA LEU A 190 2.59 -3.28 6.50
C LEU A 190 3.65 -2.45 7.23
N ASP A 191 4.33 -3.04 8.22
CA ASP A 191 5.37 -2.33 8.95
C ASP A 191 6.59 -2.17 8.04
N PHE A 192 6.55 -1.12 7.22
CA PHE A 192 7.49 -0.87 6.14
C PHE A 192 8.89 -0.44 6.63
N PHE A 193 9.09 -0.20 7.93
CA PHE A 193 10.32 0.39 8.48
C PHE A 193 10.81 -0.24 9.78
#